data_AF-A0A6I5ZER2-F1
#
_entry.id   AF-A0A6I5ZER2-F1
#
_cell.length_a   1.000
_cell.length_b   1.000
_cell.length_c   1.000
_cell.angle_alpha   90.00
_cell.angle_beta   90.00
_cell.angle_gamma   90.00
#
_symmetry.space_group_name_H-M   'P 1'
#
loop_
_entity.id
_entity.type
_entity.pdbx_description
1 polymer ?
#
loop_
_entity_poly.entity_id
_entity_poly.type
_entity_poly.pdbx_seq_one_letter_code
_entity_poly.pdbx_strand_id
1 'polypeptide(L)'
;MVMADRPEVETASGPLTALTVAGLASSMLGGLARVPFKKPWSGPSGLLDNIGQAVTRQSIRTFMGYSMGLPIEEFRSMEKILDEICRVVMPPFVELTDGVELTDDTIGGVPGLWCRAKASTDAYVDEDEEKQEIGATILYLHGGGYIGTSPIMYSAFASSLVRITGFEVFIADYRMAPEFPFPAGVLDAADVYRALLGRGVTPEHIIIAGDSGGGGLAASLVAHLHEQGLPKPGAMALFSPEIDLDLDHPSITENAQYDVLPWNIPVTPYLHGVQPNDARVSIIHADPEPDWFPPTFVCWGKDEMFRDGIREFAARLEDSEVPTRALEEPGMFHVFPILMPWAEASKRVFRELQELAQGHVASDPDATQTH
;
A
#
# COMPACT_ATOMS: atom_id res chain seq x y z
N MET A 1 4.73 -15.70 -0.97
CA MET A 1 6.19 -15.55 -0.71
C MET A 1 6.39 -14.23 0.04
N VAL A 2 7.45 -14.12 0.83
CA VAL A 2 7.91 -12.87 1.47
C VAL A 2 9.40 -12.64 1.16
N MET A 3 9.95 -11.45 1.36
CA MET A 3 11.38 -11.13 1.14
C MET A 3 12.33 -12.18 1.71
N ALA A 4 12.11 -12.60 2.95
CA ALA A 4 12.91 -13.59 3.65
C ALA A 4 12.89 -15.01 3.03
N ASP A 5 12.02 -15.30 2.06
CA ASP A 5 12.01 -16.58 1.33
C ASP A 5 12.94 -16.58 0.10
N ARG A 6 13.45 -15.41 -0.31
CA ARG A 6 14.33 -15.29 -1.48
C ARG A 6 15.73 -15.85 -1.16
N PRO A 7 16.34 -16.66 -2.05
CA PRO A 7 17.63 -17.33 -1.77
C PRO A 7 18.79 -16.38 -1.42
N GLU A 8 18.76 -15.15 -1.94
CA GLU A 8 19.79 -14.13 -1.73
C GLU A 8 19.61 -13.36 -0.42
N VAL A 9 18.50 -13.55 0.30
CA VAL A 9 18.15 -12.81 1.51
C VAL A 9 18.57 -13.61 2.73
N GLU A 10 19.47 -13.04 3.53
CA GLU A 10 19.95 -13.66 4.76
C GLU A 10 18.92 -13.49 5.90
N THR A 11 18.77 -14.54 6.71
CA THR A 11 17.91 -14.55 7.89
C THR A 11 18.70 -14.90 9.13
N ALA A 12 18.32 -14.33 10.27
CA ALA A 12 18.96 -14.61 11.55
C ALA A 12 18.75 -16.06 11.99
N SER A 13 19.68 -16.57 12.80
CA SER A 13 19.56 -17.90 13.41
C SER A 13 18.27 -18.06 14.24
N GLY A 14 17.80 -19.29 14.42
CA GLY A 14 16.60 -19.59 15.21
C GLY A 14 16.59 -18.98 16.64
N PRO A 15 17.68 -19.09 17.41
CA PRO A 15 17.75 -18.46 18.74
C PRO A 15 17.66 -16.94 18.71
N LEU A 16 18.34 -16.27 17.76
CA LEU A 16 18.24 -14.81 17.60
C LEU A 16 16.82 -14.42 17.23
N THR A 17 16.24 -15.10 16.23
CA THR A 17 14.85 -14.89 15.80
C THR A 17 13.86 -14.99 16.97
N ALA A 18 14.01 -16.00 17.84
CA ALA A 18 13.16 -16.15 19.02
C ALA A 18 13.30 -14.98 20.02
N LEU A 19 14.53 -14.48 20.22
CA LEU A 19 14.79 -13.30 21.05
C LEU A 19 14.19 -12.03 20.42
N THR A 20 14.29 -11.87 19.10
CA THR A 20 13.69 -10.77 18.35
C THR A 20 12.16 -10.76 18.53
N VAL A 21 11.49 -11.89 18.32
CA VAL A 21 10.03 -11.98 18.49
C VAL A 21 9.60 -11.74 19.95
N ALA A 22 10.34 -12.27 20.92
CA ALA A 22 10.08 -12.00 22.33
C ALA A 22 10.28 -10.51 22.70
N GLY A 23 11.30 -9.88 22.11
CA GLY A 23 11.58 -8.46 22.25
C GLY A 23 10.48 -7.58 21.66
N LEU A 24 9.94 -7.96 20.49
CA LEU A 24 8.77 -7.29 19.90
C LEU A 24 7.56 -7.39 20.84
N ALA A 25 7.24 -8.60 21.34
CA ALA A 25 6.13 -8.80 22.25
C ALA A 25 6.26 -7.95 23.53
N SER A 26 7.46 -7.90 24.11
CA SER A 26 7.75 -7.04 25.28
C SER A 26 7.59 -5.56 24.96
N SER A 27 8.09 -5.11 23.81
CA SER A 27 7.97 -3.74 23.34
C SER A 27 6.50 -3.36 23.16
N MET A 28 5.71 -4.20 22.50
CA MET A 28 4.26 -4.03 22.30
C MET A 28 3.50 -3.91 23.63
N LEU A 29 3.79 -4.78 24.59
CA LEU A 29 3.20 -4.70 25.94
C LEU A 29 3.53 -3.36 26.61
N GLY A 30 4.79 -2.92 26.56
CA GLY A 30 5.22 -1.64 27.12
C GLY A 30 4.59 -0.44 26.39
N GLY A 31 4.43 -0.51 25.08
CA GLY A 31 3.75 0.50 24.27
C GLY A 31 2.28 0.64 24.66
N LEU A 32 1.53 -0.45 24.67
CA LEU A 32 0.11 -0.48 25.02
C LEU A 32 -0.14 -0.02 26.46
N ALA A 33 0.73 -0.40 27.41
CA ALA A 33 0.64 0.04 28.80
C ALA A 33 0.75 1.57 28.98
N ARG A 34 1.34 2.29 28.01
CA ARG A 34 1.44 3.76 28.04
C ARG A 34 0.18 4.47 27.54
N VAL A 35 -0.69 3.79 26.79
CA VAL A 35 -1.87 4.41 26.15
C VAL A 35 -2.76 5.14 27.17
N PRO A 36 -3.17 4.56 28.31
CA PRO A 36 -4.04 5.25 29.27
C PRO A 36 -3.46 6.56 29.83
N PHE A 37 -2.13 6.68 29.88
CA PHE A 37 -1.43 7.85 30.42
C PHE A 37 -1.30 9.00 29.40
N LYS A 38 -1.65 8.76 28.13
CA LYS A 38 -1.63 9.77 27.05
C LYS A 38 -3.00 10.39 26.77
N LYS A 39 -3.96 10.25 27.71
CA LYS A 39 -5.34 10.76 27.58
C LYS A 39 -6.04 10.31 26.28
N PRO A 40 -6.17 8.99 26.03
CA PRO A 40 -6.72 8.45 24.79
C PRO A 40 -8.21 8.79 24.56
N TRP A 41 -8.88 9.35 25.58
CA TRP A 41 -10.27 9.81 25.50
C TRP A 41 -10.42 11.25 24.97
N SER A 42 -9.33 12.03 24.85
CA SER A 42 -9.39 13.39 24.34
C SER A 42 -9.15 13.44 22.83
N GLY A 43 -10.08 14.04 22.09
CA GLY A 43 -9.99 14.22 20.65
C GLY A 43 -11.28 14.81 20.08
N PRO A 44 -11.28 15.20 18.80
CA PRO A 44 -12.46 15.75 18.12
C PRO A 44 -13.51 14.67 17.77
N SER A 45 -13.15 13.39 17.83
CA SER A 45 -14.05 12.26 17.52
C SER A 45 -14.75 11.70 18.76
N GLY A 46 -15.59 10.67 18.59
CA GLY A 46 -16.25 9.97 19.69
C GLY A 46 -15.27 9.25 20.61
N LEU A 47 -15.69 8.93 21.84
CA LEU A 47 -14.83 8.29 22.86
C LEU A 47 -14.18 6.99 22.36
N LEU A 48 -14.95 6.12 21.72
CA LEU A 48 -14.45 4.84 21.20
C LEU A 48 -13.48 5.04 20.04
N ASP A 49 -13.75 5.99 19.15
CA ASP A 49 -12.87 6.31 18.03
C ASP A 49 -11.54 6.90 18.51
N ASN A 50 -11.57 7.80 19.48
CA ASN A 50 -10.37 8.39 20.08
C ASN A 50 -9.50 7.30 20.74
N ILE A 51 -10.13 6.35 21.46
CA ILE A 51 -9.44 5.21 22.06
C ILE A 51 -8.84 4.32 20.96
N GLY A 52 -9.63 3.96 19.94
CA GLY A 52 -9.18 3.17 18.81
C GLY A 52 -7.97 3.79 18.12
N GLN A 53 -8.05 5.08 17.77
CA GLN A 53 -6.95 5.84 17.19
C GLN A 53 -5.72 5.85 18.09
N ALA A 54 -5.87 6.10 19.39
CA ALA A 54 -4.75 6.14 20.31
C ALA A 54 -4.05 4.78 20.47
N VAL A 55 -4.83 3.69 20.53
CA VAL A 55 -4.31 2.31 20.59
C VAL A 55 -3.61 1.95 19.29
N THR A 56 -4.27 2.12 18.14
CA THR A 56 -3.68 1.84 16.82
C THR A 56 -2.39 2.63 16.65
N ARG A 57 -2.42 3.94 16.94
CA ARG A 57 -1.24 4.78 16.80
C ARG A 57 -0.07 4.30 17.66
N GLN A 58 -0.33 3.98 18.91
CA GLN A 58 0.73 3.52 19.82
C GLN A 58 1.26 2.15 19.43
N SER A 59 0.39 1.23 18.95
CA SER A 59 0.78 -0.08 18.45
C SER A 59 1.72 0.04 17.26
N ILE A 60 1.33 0.81 16.23
CA ILE A 60 2.14 0.96 15.01
C ILE A 60 3.46 1.67 15.31
N ARG A 61 3.46 2.73 16.13
CA ARG A 61 4.72 3.39 16.56
C ARG A 61 5.69 2.44 17.26
N THR A 62 5.14 1.58 18.10
CA THR A 62 5.96 0.63 18.88
C THR A 62 6.53 -0.45 17.96
N PHE A 63 5.70 -0.97 17.05
CA PHE A 63 6.13 -1.91 16.04
C PHE A 63 7.22 -1.32 15.15
N MET A 64 6.96 -0.18 14.49
CA MET A 64 7.92 0.48 13.59
C MET A 64 9.22 0.83 14.31
N GLY A 65 9.13 1.44 15.50
CA GLY A 65 10.31 1.80 16.28
C GLY A 65 11.15 0.60 16.72
N TYR A 66 10.53 -0.55 17.00
CA TYR A 66 11.25 -1.79 17.28
C TYR A 66 11.90 -2.34 16.01
N SER A 67 11.11 -2.51 14.94
CA SER A 67 11.53 -3.09 13.67
C SER A 67 12.72 -2.36 13.06
N MET A 68 12.71 -1.02 13.08
CA MET A 68 13.77 -0.20 12.50
C MET A 68 15.06 -0.15 13.34
N GLY A 69 15.02 -0.65 14.56
CA GLY A 69 16.20 -0.80 15.41
C GLY A 69 16.91 -2.16 15.24
N LEU A 70 16.36 -3.08 14.45
CA LEU A 70 16.91 -4.42 14.27
C LEU A 70 18.01 -4.46 13.20
N PRO A 71 19.01 -5.36 13.35
CA PRO A 71 19.79 -5.83 12.21
C PRO A 71 18.88 -6.38 11.10
N ILE A 72 19.30 -6.25 9.84
CA ILE A 72 18.42 -6.60 8.71
C ILE A 72 18.05 -8.08 8.72
N GLU A 73 18.98 -8.96 9.04
CA GLU A 73 18.74 -10.41 9.12
C GLU A 73 17.73 -10.79 10.21
N GLU A 74 17.70 -10.05 11.33
CA GLU A 74 16.70 -10.24 12.39
C GLU A 74 15.35 -9.68 11.97
N PHE A 75 15.33 -8.54 11.29
CA PHE A 75 14.11 -7.98 10.70
C PHE A 75 13.47 -8.96 9.69
N ARG A 76 14.26 -9.55 8.79
CA ARG A 76 13.79 -10.55 7.82
C ARG A 76 13.21 -11.80 8.48
N SER A 77 13.88 -12.32 9.51
CA SER A 77 13.35 -13.45 10.27
C SER A 77 12.03 -13.12 10.98
N MET A 78 11.92 -11.92 11.55
CA MET A 78 10.69 -11.45 12.19
C MET A 78 9.56 -11.26 11.16
N GLU A 79 9.86 -10.63 10.03
CA GLU A 79 8.94 -10.45 8.90
C GLU A 79 8.39 -11.78 8.39
N LYS A 80 9.25 -12.80 8.25
CA LYS A 80 8.84 -14.16 7.89
C LYS A 80 7.83 -14.75 8.86
N ILE A 81 8.09 -14.63 10.17
CA ILE A 81 7.16 -15.13 11.19
C ILE A 81 5.82 -14.39 11.14
N LEU A 82 5.85 -13.07 10.92
CA LEU A 82 4.63 -12.28 10.77
C LEU A 82 3.84 -12.69 9.51
N ASP A 83 4.52 -12.94 8.39
CA ASP A 83 3.90 -13.47 7.17
C ASP A 83 3.24 -14.83 7.43
N GLU A 84 3.93 -15.77 8.08
CA GLU A 84 3.39 -17.09 8.44
C GLU A 84 2.15 -16.99 9.33
N ILE A 85 2.16 -16.10 10.33
CA ILE A 85 0.99 -15.84 11.18
C ILE A 85 -0.15 -15.27 10.34
N CYS A 86 0.12 -14.29 9.48
CA CYS A 86 -0.88 -13.70 8.59
C CYS A 86 -1.46 -14.72 7.61
N ARG A 87 -0.68 -15.64 7.07
CA ARG A 87 -1.19 -16.73 6.19
C ARG A 87 -2.16 -17.66 6.90
N VAL A 88 -2.09 -17.77 8.22
CA VAL A 88 -3.04 -18.55 9.02
C VAL A 88 -4.29 -17.73 9.38
N VAL A 89 -4.10 -16.46 9.74
CA VAL A 89 -5.17 -15.62 10.30
C VAL A 89 -5.99 -14.90 9.23
N MET A 90 -5.33 -14.40 8.17
CA MET A 90 -5.96 -13.52 7.19
C MET A 90 -6.95 -14.22 6.26
N PRO A 91 -6.66 -15.41 5.67
CA PRO A 91 -7.61 -16.06 4.78
C PRO A 91 -8.99 -16.32 5.42
N PRO A 92 -9.12 -16.93 6.62
CA PRO A 92 -10.43 -17.14 7.22
C PRO A 92 -11.12 -15.83 7.63
N PHE A 93 -10.35 -14.79 7.97
CA PHE A 93 -10.90 -13.48 8.26
C PHE A 93 -11.51 -12.87 6.99
N VAL A 94 -10.72 -12.74 5.92
CA VAL A 94 -11.13 -12.19 4.61
C VAL A 94 -12.30 -12.97 4.02
N GLU A 95 -12.25 -14.30 4.07
CA GLU A 95 -13.32 -15.14 3.56
C GLU A 95 -14.65 -14.89 4.29
N LEU A 96 -14.59 -14.74 5.62
CA LEU A 96 -15.77 -14.50 6.46
C LEU A 96 -16.31 -13.07 6.33
N THR A 97 -15.42 -12.07 6.25
CA THR A 97 -15.81 -10.65 6.27
C THR A 97 -16.14 -10.11 4.90
N ASP A 98 -15.50 -10.63 3.86
CA ASP A 98 -15.47 -9.96 2.57
C ASP A 98 -15.88 -10.82 1.38
N GLY A 99 -15.98 -12.15 1.53
CA GLY A 99 -16.36 -13.02 0.41
C GLY A 99 -15.34 -12.98 -0.73
N VAL A 100 -14.08 -12.72 -0.40
CA VAL A 100 -12.96 -12.61 -1.33
C VAL A 100 -12.12 -13.89 -1.27
N GLU A 101 -11.71 -14.40 -2.43
CA GLU A 101 -10.74 -15.48 -2.57
C GLU A 101 -9.33 -14.91 -2.68
N LEU A 102 -8.38 -15.58 -2.00
CA LEU A 102 -6.96 -15.25 -2.02
C LEU A 102 -6.21 -16.37 -2.75
N THR A 103 -5.43 -16.02 -3.78
CA THR A 103 -4.66 -17.01 -4.57
C THR A 103 -3.25 -16.49 -4.84
N ASP A 104 -2.21 -17.25 -4.48
CA ASP A 104 -0.84 -16.92 -4.87
C ASP A 104 -0.65 -17.13 -6.40
N ASP A 105 0.02 -16.20 -7.08
CA ASP A 105 0.38 -16.31 -8.51
C ASP A 105 1.74 -15.61 -8.75
N THR A 106 2.30 -15.77 -9.95
CA THR A 106 3.49 -15.08 -10.41
C THR A 106 3.21 -14.38 -11.74
N ILE A 107 3.26 -13.04 -11.73
CA ILE A 107 2.98 -12.19 -12.89
C ILE A 107 4.28 -11.54 -13.32
N GLY A 108 4.69 -11.70 -14.58
CA GLY A 108 5.94 -11.10 -15.07
C GLY A 108 7.20 -11.61 -14.34
N GLY A 109 7.15 -12.80 -13.73
CA GLY A 109 8.25 -13.31 -12.90
C GLY A 109 8.26 -12.80 -11.46
N VAL A 110 7.30 -11.95 -11.08
CA VAL A 110 7.15 -11.39 -9.73
C VAL A 110 6.04 -12.16 -8.99
N PRO A 111 6.35 -12.81 -7.85
CA PRO A 111 5.34 -13.43 -7.01
C PRO A 111 4.34 -12.39 -6.49
N GLY A 112 3.14 -12.83 -6.14
CA GLY A 112 2.17 -11.96 -5.51
C GLY A 112 0.91 -12.70 -5.09
N LEU A 113 -0.07 -11.92 -4.67
CA LEU A 113 -1.35 -12.43 -4.17
C LEU A 113 -2.50 -11.77 -4.93
N TRP A 114 -3.33 -12.60 -5.57
CA TRP A 114 -4.62 -12.17 -6.08
C TRP A 114 -5.65 -12.12 -4.95
N CYS A 115 -6.42 -11.04 -4.92
CA CYS A 115 -7.64 -10.90 -4.15
C CYS A 115 -8.78 -10.70 -5.15
N ARG A 116 -9.74 -11.63 -5.20
CA ARG A 116 -10.86 -11.60 -6.15
C ARG A 116 -12.18 -11.82 -5.43
N ALA A 117 -13.24 -11.17 -5.87
CA ALA A 117 -14.57 -11.52 -5.38
C ALA A 117 -14.80 -13.00 -5.66
N LYS A 118 -15.25 -13.77 -4.67
CA LYS A 118 -15.69 -15.14 -4.95
C LYS A 118 -16.80 -15.04 -5.99
N ALA A 119 -16.60 -15.65 -7.15
CA ALA A 119 -17.73 -15.98 -8.01
C ALA A 119 -18.76 -16.65 -7.10
N SER A 120 -19.99 -16.13 -7.06
CA SER A 120 -21.10 -16.74 -6.34
C SER A 120 -20.99 -18.25 -6.50
N THR A 121 -20.64 -18.95 -5.43
CA THR A 121 -20.35 -20.37 -5.49
C THR A 121 -21.56 -21.09 -6.08
N ASP A 122 -21.39 -21.74 -7.22
CA ASP A 122 -21.61 -23.18 -7.29
C ASP A 122 -21.07 -23.78 -8.58
N ALA A 123 -20.59 -25.02 -8.48
CA ALA A 123 -20.38 -25.93 -9.60
C ALA A 123 -21.72 -26.34 -10.29
N TYR A 124 -22.68 -25.43 -10.34
CA TYR A 124 -24.01 -25.48 -10.93
C TYR A 124 -24.47 -24.08 -11.38
N VAL A 125 -23.56 -23.24 -11.88
CA VAL A 125 -23.97 -22.09 -12.68
C VAL A 125 -24.46 -22.65 -14.02
N ASP A 126 -25.78 -22.56 -14.27
CA ASP A 126 -26.37 -22.81 -15.59
C ASP A 126 -25.51 -22.09 -16.65
N GLU A 127 -25.32 -22.67 -17.84
CA GLU A 127 -24.55 -22.06 -18.95
C GLU A 127 -25.08 -20.67 -19.37
N ASP A 128 -26.20 -20.22 -18.80
CA ASP A 128 -26.94 -19.00 -19.09
C ASP A 128 -26.87 -17.91 -17.97
N GLU A 129 -26.18 -18.10 -16.83
CA GLU A 129 -25.93 -17.00 -15.88
C GLU A 129 -24.68 -16.20 -16.32
N GLU A 130 -24.90 -14.93 -16.68
CA GLU A 130 -23.88 -13.98 -17.13
C GLU A 130 -22.64 -14.00 -16.21
N LYS A 131 -21.48 -14.39 -16.76
CA LYS A 131 -20.19 -14.23 -16.07
C LYS A 131 -20.07 -12.78 -15.64
N GLN A 132 -19.85 -12.51 -14.35
CA GLN A 132 -19.56 -11.16 -13.90
C GLN A 132 -18.30 -10.64 -14.60
N GLU A 133 -18.48 -9.63 -15.45
CA GLU A 133 -17.40 -8.89 -16.09
C GLU A 133 -16.51 -8.27 -15.00
N ILE A 134 -15.21 -8.59 -15.04
CA ILE A 134 -14.24 -7.93 -14.19
C ILE A 134 -14.01 -6.54 -14.76
N GLY A 135 -14.36 -5.50 -14.00
CA GLY A 135 -14.23 -4.12 -14.48
C GLY A 135 -12.78 -3.68 -14.71
N ALA A 136 -11.88 -3.96 -13.77
CA ALA A 136 -10.46 -3.65 -13.88
C ALA A 136 -9.59 -4.52 -12.95
N THR A 137 -8.28 -4.43 -13.17
CA THR A 137 -7.24 -5.00 -12.32
C THR A 137 -6.49 -3.88 -11.61
N ILE A 138 -6.46 -3.93 -10.28
CA ILE A 138 -5.61 -3.08 -9.45
C ILE A 138 -4.26 -3.78 -9.24
N LEU A 139 -3.19 -3.23 -9.81
CA LEU A 139 -1.82 -3.55 -9.43
C LEU A 139 -1.49 -2.78 -8.15
N TYR A 140 -1.50 -3.48 -7.01
CA TYR A 140 -1.25 -2.88 -5.71
C TYR A 140 0.22 -3.09 -5.28
N LEU A 141 0.89 -1.98 -4.99
CA LEU A 141 2.25 -1.92 -4.46
C LEU A 141 2.16 -1.57 -2.99
N HIS A 142 2.39 -2.58 -2.15
CA HIS A 142 2.24 -2.45 -0.71
C HIS A 142 3.27 -1.49 -0.08
N GLY A 143 2.90 -0.82 1.00
CA GLY A 143 3.80 0.01 1.80
C GLY A 143 4.86 -0.76 2.57
N GLY A 144 5.51 -0.08 3.53
CA GLY A 144 6.64 -0.64 4.30
C GLY A 144 7.98 0.05 4.06
N GLY A 145 7.95 1.30 3.57
CA GLY A 145 9.14 2.14 3.39
C GLY A 145 10.18 1.53 2.45
N TYR A 146 9.72 0.81 1.42
CA TYR A 146 10.55 0.07 0.46
C TYR A 146 11.42 -1.04 1.07
N ILE A 147 11.22 -1.38 2.35
CA ILE A 147 12.10 -2.29 3.09
C ILE A 147 11.40 -3.59 3.45
N GLY A 148 10.11 -3.58 3.79
CA GLY A 148 9.45 -4.81 4.23
C GLY A 148 7.93 -4.80 4.09
N THR A 149 7.30 -5.70 4.87
CA THR A 149 5.93 -6.19 4.73
C THR A 149 5.78 -7.20 3.58
N SER A 150 4.56 -7.70 3.36
CA SER A 150 4.28 -8.71 2.34
C SER A 150 2.84 -8.64 1.83
N PRO A 151 2.54 -9.25 0.67
CA PRO A 151 1.19 -9.25 0.11
C PRO A 151 0.09 -9.72 1.07
N ILE A 152 0.33 -10.77 1.85
CA ILE A 152 -0.69 -11.32 2.76
C ILE A 152 -1.03 -10.35 3.89
N MET A 153 -0.08 -9.49 4.32
CA MET A 153 -0.33 -8.47 5.34
C MET A 153 -1.32 -7.39 4.84
N TYR A 154 -1.42 -7.22 3.52
CA TYR A 154 -2.32 -6.27 2.85
C TYR A 154 -3.64 -6.89 2.37
N SER A 155 -3.81 -8.20 2.51
CA SER A 155 -4.98 -8.94 2.00
C SER A 155 -6.32 -8.41 2.50
N ALA A 156 -6.45 -8.00 3.78
CA ALA A 156 -7.71 -7.43 4.27
C ALA A 156 -8.04 -6.06 3.64
N PHE A 157 -7.02 -5.23 3.42
CA PHE A 157 -7.22 -3.95 2.74
C PHE A 157 -7.57 -4.17 1.27
N ALA A 158 -6.82 -5.02 0.57
CA ALA A 158 -7.11 -5.39 -0.81
C ALA A 158 -8.52 -6.00 -0.95
N SER A 159 -8.96 -6.82 0.00
CA SER A 159 -10.32 -7.38 0.01
C SER A 159 -11.39 -6.31 0.19
N SER A 160 -11.11 -5.28 0.99
CA SER A 160 -11.98 -4.10 1.07
C SER A 160 -12.04 -3.37 -0.27
N LEU A 161 -10.91 -3.18 -0.96
CA LEU A 161 -10.87 -2.57 -2.30
C LEU A 161 -11.69 -3.37 -3.31
N VAL A 162 -11.55 -4.70 -3.33
CA VAL A 162 -12.35 -5.61 -4.19
C VAL A 162 -13.85 -5.37 -3.95
N ARG A 163 -14.28 -5.27 -2.69
CA ARG A 163 -15.71 -5.04 -2.38
C ARG A 163 -16.22 -3.66 -2.74
N ILE A 164 -15.38 -2.64 -2.57
CA ILE A 164 -15.75 -1.24 -2.80
C ILE A 164 -15.87 -0.98 -4.31
N THR A 165 -14.93 -1.53 -5.08
CA THR A 165 -14.75 -1.21 -6.51
C THR A 165 -15.32 -2.28 -7.43
N GLY A 166 -15.42 -3.53 -6.99
CA GLY A 166 -15.70 -4.69 -7.84
C GLY A 166 -14.50 -5.17 -8.66
N PHE A 167 -13.33 -4.54 -8.50
CA PHE A 167 -12.13 -4.86 -9.26
C PHE A 167 -11.31 -5.96 -8.58
N GLU A 168 -10.59 -6.75 -9.36
CA GLU A 168 -9.60 -7.66 -8.79
C GLU A 168 -8.33 -6.91 -8.38
N VAL A 169 -7.64 -7.41 -7.36
CA VAL A 169 -6.40 -6.80 -6.87
C VAL A 169 -5.28 -7.82 -6.96
N PHE A 170 -4.19 -7.47 -7.63
CA PHE A 170 -2.93 -8.19 -7.55
C PHE A 170 -1.95 -7.39 -6.69
N ILE A 171 -1.59 -7.94 -5.53
CA ILE A 171 -0.58 -7.36 -4.65
C ILE A 171 0.78 -7.97 -5.01
N ALA A 172 1.68 -7.16 -5.56
CA ALA A 172 3.00 -7.63 -5.97
C ALA A 172 3.95 -7.79 -4.76
N ASP A 173 4.61 -8.95 -4.64
CA ASP A 173 5.76 -9.16 -3.76
C ASP A 173 7.02 -8.66 -4.49
N TYR A 174 7.15 -7.34 -4.62
CA TYR A 174 8.28 -6.72 -5.32
C TYR A 174 9.55 -6.75 -4.45
N ARG A 175 10.72 -6.71 -5.08
CA ARG A 175 12.01 -6.71 -4.38
C ARG A 175 12.24 -5.40 -3.63
N MET A 176 12.74 -5.52 -2.39
CA MET A 176 12.88 -4.42 -1.43
C MET A 176 14.32 -4.22 -0.94
N ALA A 177 14.58 -3.03 -0.43
CA ALA A 177 15.84 -2.64 0.17
C ALA A 177 16.03 -3.29 1.57
N PRO A 178 17.27 -3.41 2.05
CA PRO A 178 18.54 -3.05 1.40
C PRO A 178 19.07 -4.07 0.39
N GLU A 179 18.53 -5.29 0.33
CA GLU A 179 19.03 -6.36 -0.52
C GLU A 179 18.85 -6.02 -2.01
N PHE A 180 17.75 -5.36 -2.33
CA PHE A 180 17.41 -4.91 -3.66
C PHE A 180 16.97 -3.43 -3.62
N PRO A 181 17.93 -2.49 -3.59
CA PRO A 181 17.62 -1.07 -3.55
C PRO A 181 17.02 -0.59 -4.88
N PHE A 182 16.67 0.69 -4.96
CA PHE A 182 16.23 1.30 -6.21
C PHE A 182 17.23 1.00 -7.35
N PRO A 183 16.75 0.61 -8.56
CA PRO A 183 15.35 0.59 -9.02
C PRO A 183 14.65 -0.78 -8.97
N ALA A 184 15.11 -1.74 -8.17
CA ALA A 184 14.64 -3.13 -8.27
C ALA A 184 13.10 -3.30 -8.16
N GLY A 185 12.47 -2.69 -7.15
CA GLY A 185 11.02 -2.76 -6.98
C GLY A 185 10.22 -2.11 -8.12
N VAL A 186 10.72 -1.00 -8.70
CA VAL A 186 10.07 -0.33 -9.84
C VAL A 186 10.14 -1.22 -11.09
N LEU A 187 11.28 -1.88 -11.31
CA LEU A 187 11.44 -2.80 -12.44
C LEU A 187 10.54 -4.02 -12.30
N ASP A 188 10.41 -4.58 -11.09
CA ASP A 188 9.48 -5.68 -10.81
C ASP A 188 8.04 -5.26 -11.10
N ALA A 189 7.63 -4.09 -10.63
CA ALA A 189 6.28 -3.58 -10.86
C ALA A 189 6.02 -3.33 -12.36
N ALA A 190 7.03 -2.88 -13.12
CA ALA A 190 6.96 -2.73 -14.57
C ALA A 190 6.86 -4.08 -15.32
N ASP A 191 7.55 -5.12 -14.83
CA ASP A 191 7.42 -6.48 -15.36
C ASP A 191 6.00 -7.03 -15.12
N VAL A 192 5.42 -6.78 -13.94
CA VAL A 192 4.01 -7.13 -13.66
C VAL A 192 3.06 -6.39 -14.60
N TYR A 193 3.21 -5.07 -14.74
CA TYR A 193 2.38 -4.25 -15.62
C TYR A 193 2.42 -4.76 -17.07
N ARG A 194 3.62 -5.02 -17.63
CA ARG A 194 3.78 -5.59 -18.97
C ARG A 194 3.14 -6.97 -19.11
N ALA A 195 3.24 -7.81 -18.08
CA ALA A 195 2.64 -9.13 -18.10
C ALA A 195 1.11 -9.10 -18.01
N LEU A 196 0.51 -8.13 -17.30
CA LEU A 196 -0.94 -7.91 -17.29
C LEU A 196 -1.42 -7.50 -18.70
N LEU A 197 -0.73 -6.56 -19.35
CA LEU A 197 -1.00 -6.21 -20.76
C LEU A 197 -0.89 -7.44 -21.67
N GLY A 198 0.14 -8.27 -21.47
CA GLY A 198 0.35 -9.51 -22.23
C GLY A 198 -0.71 -10.58 -22.00
N ARG A 199 -1.43 -10.53 -20.86
CA ARG A 199 -2.60 -11.37 -20.56
C ARG A 199 -3.91 -10.84 -21.15
N GLY A 200 -3.87 -9.69 -21.85
CA GLY A 200 -5.03 -9.10 -22.51
C GLY A 200 -5.77 -8.07 -21.67
N VAL A 201 -5.29 -7.72 -20.48
CA VAL A 201 -5.85 -6.59 -19.72
C VAL A 201 -5.47 -5.31 -20.46
N THR A 202 -6.46 -4.57 -20.95
CA THR A 202 -6.21 -3.32 -21.66
C THR A 202 -5.72 -2.23 -20.70
N PRO A 203 -4.83 -1.30 -21.13
CA PRO A 203 -4.22 -0.31 -20.25
C PRO A 203 -5.22 0.51 -19.44
N GLU A 204 -6.36 0.85 -20.04
CA GLU A 204 -7.44 1.62 -19.45
C GLU A 204 -8.14 0.89 -18.29
N HIS A 205 -7.98 -0.42 -18.18
CA HIS A 205 -8.50 -1.26 -17.11
C HIS A 205 -7.42 -1.71 -16.12
N ILE A 206 -6.23 -1.11 -16.17
CA ILE A 206 -5.20 -1.28 -15.13
C ILE A 206 -5.15 -0.04 -14.25
N ILE A 207 -5.33 -0.23 -12.95
CA ILE A 207 -5.13 0.80 -11.94
C ILE A 207 -3.83 0.50 -11.20
N ILE A 208 -2.94 1.47 -11.12
CA ILE A 208 -1.74 1.37 -10.27
C ILE A 208 -2.09 1.96 -8.91
N ALA A 209 -1.93 1.19 -7.84
CA ALA A 209 -2.26 1.64 -6.51
C ALA A 209 -1.14 1.34 -5.51
N GLY A 210 -1.07 2.12 -4.44
CA GLY A 210 -0.12 1.84 -3.36
C GLY A 210 -0.23 2.80 -2.19
N ASP A 211 0.37 2.39 -1.07
CA ASP A 211 0.39 3.18 0.16
C ASP A 211 1.80 3.45 0.66
N SER A 212 2.02 4.59 1.34
CA SER A 212 3.34 4.90 1.91
C SER A 212 4.45 4.81 0.84
N GLY A 213 5.56 4.12 1.14
CA GLY A 213 6.60 3.80 0.15
C GLY A 213 6.08 3.05 -1.09
N GLY A 214 5.08 2.17 -0.95
CA GLY A 214 4.42 1.54 -2.10
C GLY A 214 3.64 2.54 -2.98
N GLY A 215 3.11 3.60 -2.38
CA GLY A 215 2.51 4.74 -3.09
C GLY A 215 3.55 5.58 -3.84
N GLY A 216 4.73 5.80 -3.25
CA GLY A 216 5.85 6.41 -3.96
C GLY A 216 6.40 5.53 -5.09
N LEU A 217 6.45 4.22 -4.88
CA LEU A 217 6.79 3.21 -5.89
C LEU A 217 5.79 3.21 -7.06
N ALA A 218 4.49 3.32 -6.76
CA ALA A 218 3.42 3.43 -7.75
C ALA A 218 3.57 4.66 -8.63
N ALA A 219 3.87 5.82 -8.03
CA ALA A 219 4.11 7.03 -8.80
C ALA A 219 5.41 6.97 -9.61
N SER A 220 6.47 6.38 -9.05
CA SER A 220 7.73 6.11 -9.76
C SER A 220 7.54 5.15 -10.93
N LEU A 221 6.66 4.16 -10.80
CA LEU A 221 6.27 3.26 -11.88
C LEU A 221 5.60 4.05 -13.01
N VAL A 222 4.68 4.97 -12.73
CA VAL A 222 4.05 5.81 -13.76
C VAL A 222 5.10 6.61 -14.54
N ALA A 223 6.09 7.21 -13.87
CA ALA A 223 7.20 7.88 -14.56
C ALA A 223 8.01 6.89 -15.42
N HIS A 224 8.35 5.72 -14.86
CA HIS A 224 9.10 4.70 -15.58
C HIS A 224 8.37 4.18 -16.83
N LEU A 225 7.05 3.95 -16.75
CA LEU A 225 6.25 3.54 -17.90
C LEU A 225 6.30 4.58 -19.02
N HIS A 226 6.33 5.88 -18.68
CA HIS A 226 6.46 6.96 -19.66
C HIS A 226 7.78 6.87 -20.40
N GLU A 227 8.88 6.78 -19.64
CA GLU A 227 10.23 6.72 -20.17
C GLU A 227 10.43 5.51 -21.10
N GLN A 228 9.75 4.40 -20.81
CA GLN A 228 9.80 3.18 -21.62
C GLN A 228 8.81 3.18 -22.80
N GLY A 229 7.97 4.21 -22.95
CA GLY A 229 6.94 4.29 -23.99
C GLY A 229 5.87 3.20 -23.86
N LEU A 230 5.59 2.75 -22.64
CA LEU A 230 4.52 1.80 -22.36
C LEU A 230 3.16 2.53 -22.31
N PRO A 231 2.05 1.82 -22.56
CA PRO A 231 0.72 2.41 -22.47
C PRO A 231 0.45 3.01 -21.08
N LYS A 232 -0.34 4.08 -21.04
CA LYS A 232 -0.77 4.75 -19.82
C LYS A 232 -1.80 3.89 -19.07
N PRO A 233 -1.68 3.69 -17.74
CA PRO A 233 -2.72 3.03 -16.95
C PRO A 233 -4.02 3.86 -16.90
N GLY A 234 -5.16 3.21 -16.66
CA GLY A 234 -6.46 3.87 -16.58
C GLY A 234 -6.59 4.85 -15.41
N ALA A 235 -5.96 4.55 -14.27
CA ALA A 235 -5.96 5.41 -13.10
C ALA A 235 -4.78 5.11 -12.15
N MET A 236 -4.55 6.03 -11.20
CA MET A 236 -3.65 5.84 -10.07
C MET A 236 -4.39 6.09 -8.74
N ALA A 237 -4.17 5.25 -7.72
CA ALA A 237 -4.79 5.39 -6.41
C ALA A 237 -3.75 5.32 -5.28
N LEU A 238 -3.55 6.44 -4.57
CA LEU A 238 -2.48 6.60 -3.59
C LEU A 238 -3.03 6.83 -2.18
N PHE A 239 -2.47 6.11 -1.20
CA PHE A 239 -2.85 6.21 0.21
C PHE A 239 -1.66 6.65 1.07
N SER A 240 -1.66 7.90 1.51
CA SER A 240 -0.56 8.53 2.25
C SER A 240 0.81 8.29 1.58
N PRO A 241 0.98 8.59 0.28
CA PRO A 241 2.14 8.14 -0.48
C PRO A 241 3.43 8.90 -0.08
N GLU A 242 4.54 8.17 0.02
CA GLU A 242 5.89 8.73 0.25
C GLU A 242 6.52 9.12 -1.09
N ILE A 243 6.16 10.30 -1.57
CA ILE A 243 6.49 10.82 -2.92
C ILE A 243 7.60 11.87 -2.96
N ASP A 244 8.08 12.26 -1.78
CA ASP A 244 9.21 13.17 -1.59
C ASP A 244 10.16 12.56 -0.56
N LEU A 245 11.34 12.14 -1.02
CA LEU A 245 12.36 11.52 -0.18
C LEU A 245 13.37 12.52 0.39
N ASP A 246 13.27 13.83 0.06
CA ASP A 246 14.06 14.86 0.74
C ASP A 246 13.63 14.99 2.21
N LEU A 247 12.34 14.77 2.49
CA LEU A 247 11.76 14.82 3.83
C LEU A 247 12.07 16.14 4.56
N ASP A 248 12.05 17.27 3.84
CA ASP A 248 12.42 18.59 4.36
C ASP A 248 11.22 19.55 4.58
N HIS A 249 10.02 19.13 4.16
CA HIS A 249 8.79 19.90 4.38
C HIS A 249 8.49 20.14 5.88
N PRO A 250 7.85 21.28 6.25
CA PRO A 250 7.51 21.59 7.64
C PRO A 250 6.72 20.47 8.36
N SER A 251 5.75 19.83 7.68
CA SER A 251 4.96 18.73 8.24
C SER A 251 5.80 17.58 8.78
N ILE A 252 7.00 17.33 8.23
CA ILE A 252 7.89 16.26 8.69
C ILE A 252 8.22 16.43 10.17
N THR A 253 8.45 17.68 10.61
CA THR A 253 8.77 17.96 12.02
C THR A 253 7.54 18.33 12.85
N GLU A 254 6.61 19.11 12.29
CA GLU A 254 5.40 19.56 12.99
C GLU A 254 4.51 18.37 13.37
N ASN A 255 4.35 17.41 12.46
CA ASN A 255 3.46 16.26 12.63
C ASN A 255 4.15 15.02 13.24
N ALA A 256 5.48 15.02 13.40
CA ALA A 256 6.23 13.88 13.94
C ALA A 256 5.68 13.34 15.26
N GLN A 257 5.12 14.20 16.11
CA GLN A 257 4.52 13.81 17.39
C GLN A 257 3.12 13.21 17.26
N TYR A 258 2.38 13.54 16.21
CA TYR A 258 1.00 13.08 15.99
C TYR A 258 0.92 11.80 15.17
N ASP A 259 1.89 11.58 14.28
CA ASP A 259 1.93 10.48 13.33
C ASP A 259 2.22 9.10 13.95
N VAL A 260 2.06 8.03 13.19
CA VAL A 260 2.51 6.68 13.49
C VAL A 260 3.94 6.39 13.05
N LEU A 261 4.43 7.14 12.07
CA LEU A 261 5.78 7.03 11.57
C LEU A 261 6.79 7.45 12.67
N PRO A 262 7.98 6.83 12.68
CA PRO A 262 9.08 7.36 13.47
C PRO A 262 9.55 8.68 12.87
N TRP A 263 9.99 9.59 13.72
CA TRP A 263 10.45 10.93 13.31
C TRP A 263 11.70 10.90 12.42
N ASN A 264 12.40 9.77 12.31
CA ASN A 264 13.65 9.58 11.58
C ASN A 264 13.55 8.43 10.55
N ILE A 265 12.71 8.62 9.53
CA ILE A 265 12.47 7.61 8.48
C ILE A 265 13.72 7.45 7.59
N PRO A 266 14.31 6.26 7.48
CA PRO A 266 15.51 6.03 6.69
C PRO A 266 15.16 5.74 5.23
N VAL A 267 15.49 6.68 4.35
CA VAL A 267 15.37 6.50 2.90
C VAL A 267 16.65 5.96 2.26
N THR A 268 17.79 6.09 2.95
CA THR A 268 19.13 5.72 2.44
C THR A 268 19.25 4.28 1.94
N PRO A 269 18.72 3.25 2.64
CA PRO A 269 18.80 1.87 2.15
C PRO A 269 18.15 1.69 0.79
N TYR A 270 17.06 2.41 0.52
CA TYR A 270 16.37 2.37 -0.77
C TYR A 270 17.10 3.16 -1.85
N LEU A 271 17.55 4.39 -1.54
CA LEU A 271 18.17 5.29 -2.51
C LEU A 271 19.49 4.76 -3.10
N HIS A 272 20.31 4.09 -2.28
CA HIS A 272 21.60 3.50 -2.69
C HIS A 272 22.46 4.38 -3.62
N GLY A 273 22.63 5.65 -3.23
CA GLY A 273 23.47 6.63 -3.95
C GLY A 273 22.71 7.52 -4.94
N VAL A 274 21.42 7.26 -5.18
CA VAL A 274 20.52 8.20 -5.85
C VAL A 274 20.22 9.38 -4.92
N GLN A 275 20.13 10.58 -5.47
CA GLN A 275 19.79 11.76 -4.67
C GLN A 275 18.30 11.70 -4.31
N PRO A 276 17.90 12.10 -3.08
CA PRO A 276 16.50 12.03 -2.70
C PRO A 276 15.59 12.90 -3.59
N ASN A 277 16.10 13.99 -4.14
CA ASN A 277 15.38 14.87 -5.07
C ASN A 277 15.32 14.40 -6.53
N ASP A 278 15.81 13.20 -6.84
CA ASP A 278 15.73 12.64 -8.19
C ASP A 278 14.28 12.27 -8.52
N ALA A 279 13.77 12.77 -9.63
CA ALA A 279 12.37 12.59 -10.04
C ALA A 279 11.95 11.12 -10.22
N ARG A 280 12.91 10.19 -10.35
CA ARG A 280 12.65 8.75 -10.47
C ARG A 280 12.33 8.06 -9.15
N VAL A 281 12.65 8.70 -8.02
CA VAL A 281 12.36 8.20 -6.66
C VAL A 281 11.43 9.14 -5.88
N SER A 282 11.38 10.41 -6.28
CA SER A 282 10.54 11.44 -5.70
C SER A 282 9.75 12.13 -6.80
N ILE A 283 8.58 11.58 -7.13
CA ILE A 283 7.73 12.05 -8.23
C ILE A 283 7.31 13.52 -8.08
N ILE A 284 7.37 14.06 -6.85
CA ILE A 284 7.12 15.48 -6.60
C ILE A 284 8.04 16.37 -7.45
N HIS A 285 9.22 15.90 -7.86
CA HIS A 285 10.16 16.67 -8.67
C HIS A 285 9.94 16.51 -10.18
N ALA A 286 8.97 15.70 -10.62
CA ALA A 286 8.60 15.54 -12.02
C ALA A 286 7.49 16.52 -12.43
N ASP A 287 7.56 17.02 -13.67
CA ASP A 287 6.48 17.83 -14.25
C ASP A 287 5.33 16.91 -14.67
N PRO A 288 4.09 17.12 -14.17
CA PRO A 288 2.99 16.26 -14.55
C PRO A 288 2.42 16.63 -15.91
N GLU A 289 2.84 15.88 -16.94
CA GLU A 289 2.27 16.03 -18.29
C GLU A 289 0.81 15.53 -18.32
N PRO A 290 -0.20 16.38 -18.63
CA PRO A 290 -1.61 16.01 -18.58
C PRO A 290 -1.99 14.82 -19.46
N ASP A 291 -1.37 14.72 -20.63
CA ASP A 291 -1.64 13.65 -21.57
C ASP A 291 -1.08 12.30 -21.08
N TRP A 292 -0.11 12.32 -20.17
CA TRP A 292 0.56 11.13 -19.65
C TRP A 292 0.14 10.76 -18.23
N PHE A 293 -0.05 11.71 -17.31
CA PHE A 293 -0.43 11.36 -15.95
C PHE A 293 -1.84 10.77 -15.92
N PRO A 294 -2.04 9.59 -15.31
CA PRO A 294 -3.36 8.99 -15.23
C PRO A 294 -4.25 9.79 -14.27
N PRO A 295 -5.58 9.72 -14.44
CA PRO A 295 -6.53 10.16 -13.41
C PRO A 295 -6.11 9.64 -12.03
N THR A 296 -5.94 10.55 -11.06
CA THR A 296 -5.30 10.24 -9.79
C THR A 296 -6.23 10.47 -8.62
N PHE A 297 -6.48 9.41 -7.86
CA PHE A 297 -7.00 9.50 -6.50
C PHE A 297 -5.84 9.53 -5.51
N VAL A 298 -5.87 10.47 -4.57
CA VAL A 298 -4.87 10.54 -3.49
C VAL A 298 -5.54 10.94 -2.18
N CYS A 299 -5.30 10.20 -1.11
CA CYS A 299 -5.78 10.57 0.23
C CYS A 299 -4.66 10.51 1.27
N TRP A 300 -4.75 11.35 2.29
CA TRP A 300 -3.77 11.40 3.37
C TRP A 300 -4.36 11.93 4.67
N GLY A 301 -3.69 11.67 5.78
CA GLY A 301 -4.04 12.22 7.08
C GLY A 301 -3.48 13.63 7.27
N LYS A 302 -4.28 14.55 7.82
CA LYS A 302 -3.81 15.91 8.15
C LYS A 302 -2.69 15.93 9.20
N ASP A 303 -2.62 14.89 10.03
CA ASP A 303 -1.68 14.80 11.14
C ASP A 303 -0.49 13.87 10.81
N GLU A 304 -0.25 13.58 9.52
CA GLU A 304 0.88 12.76 9.06
C GLU A 304 2.08 13.59 8.57
N MET A 305 3.28 13.01 8.64
CA MET A 305 4.55 13.67 8.29
C MET A 305 4.63 14.03 6.81
N PHE A 306 4.11 13.19 5.91
CA PHE A 306 4.16 13.40 4.45
C PHE A 306 3.13 14.39 3.90
N ARG A 307 2.27 14.96 4.77
CA ARG A 307 1.15 15.85 4.41
C ARG A 307 1.52 16.93 3.40
N ASP A 308 2.56 17.72 3.65
CA ASP A 308 2.83 18.91 2.83
C ASP A 308 3.36 18.53 1.45
N GLY A 309 4.19 17.48 1.33
CA GLY A 309 4.62 16.96 0.04
C GLY A 309 3.44 16.42 -0.78
N ILE A 310 2.52 15.69 -0.14
CA ILE A 310 1.30 15.17 -0.80
C ILE A 310 0.41 16.32 -1.27
N ARG A 311 0.23 17.36 -0.46
CA ARG A 311 -0.53 18.57 -0.85
C ARG A 311 0.08 19.26 -2.06
N GLU A 312 1.40 19.44 -2.06
CA GLU A 312 2.09 20.07 -3.18
C GLU A 312 1.93 19.25 -4.46
N PHE A 313 2.12 17.93 -4.39
CA PHE A 313 1.92 17.04 -5.53
C PHE A 313 0.48 17.08 -6.06
N ALA A 314 -0.52 17.01 -5.17
CA ALA A 314 -1.92 17.12 -5.56
C ALA A 314 -2.23 18.45 -6.26
N ALA A 315 -1.73 19.57 -5.72
CA ALA A 315 -1.89 20.88 -6.33
C ALA A 315 -1.23 20.95 -7.72
N ARG A 316 -0.04 20.36 -7.89
CA ARG A 316 0.65 20.33 -9.19
C ARG A 316 -0.08 19.51 -10.24
N LEU A 317 -0.69 18.39 -9.85
CA LEU A 317 -1.54 17.61 -10.75
C LEU A 317 -2.76 18.43 -11.19
N GLU A 318 -3.44 19.10 -10.25
CA GLU A 318 -4.59 19.96 -10.54
C GLU A 318 -4.22 21.15 -11.44
N ASP A 319 -3.12 21.85 -11.13
CA ASP A 319 -2.61 22.99 -11.91
C ASP A 319 -2.19 22.58 -13.33
N SER A 320 -1.82 21.32 -13.52
CA SER A 320 -1.46 20.75 -14.83
C SER A 320 -2.65 20.08 -15.53
N GLU A 321 -3.88 20.29 -15.05
CA GLU A 321 -5.12 19.78 -15.63
C GLU A 321 -5.25 18.25 -15.64
N VAL A 322 -4.50 17.53 -14.80
CA VAL A 322 -4.68 16.09 -14.58
C VAL A 322 -5.94 15.87 -13.75
N PRO A 323 -6.88 14.99 -14.16
CA PRO A 323 -8.05 14.66 -13.35
C PRO A 323 -7.65 14.12 -11.98
N THR A 324 -7.86 14.92 -10.93
CA THR A 324 -7.35 14.63 -9.59
C THR A 324 -8.46 14.68 -8.56
N ARG A 325 -8.51 13.65 -7.70
CA ARG A 325 -9.37 13.60 -6.51
C ARG A 325 -8.48 13.49 -5.27
N ALA A 326 -8.26 14.63 -4.62
CA ALA A 326 -7.44 14.75 -3.42
C ALA A 326 -8.33 14.80 -2.16
N LEU A 327 -8.03 13.96 -1.15
CA LEU A 327 -8.77 13.91 0.12
C LEU A 327 -7.82 13.98 1.33
N GLU A 328 -7.81 15.12 2.00
CA GLU A 328 -7.17 15.28 3.30
C GLU A 328 -8.16 15.00 4.44
N GLU A 329 -7.84 14.05 5.31
CA GLU A 329 -8.70 13.70 6.45
C GLU A 329 -8.20 14.32 7.78
N PRO A 330 -8.98 15.23 8.40
CA PRO A 330 -8.61 15.86 9.67
C PRO A 330 -8.47 14.86 10.81
N GLY A 331 -7.40 15.00 11.60
CA GLY A 331 -7.17 14.14 12.78
C GLY A 331 -6.66 12.74 12.46
N MET A 332 -6.44 12.43 11.18
CA MET A 332 -5.89 11.14 10.76
C MET A 332 -4.38 11.21 10.59
N PHE A 333 -3.72 10.09 10.88
CA PHE A 333 -2.29 9.85 10.72
C PHE A 333 -2.01 8.98 9.47
N HIS A 334 -0.74 8.69 9.22
CA HIS A 334 -0.29 7.92 8.06
C HIS A 334 -1.03 6.60 7.85
N VAL A 335 -1.47 6.34 6.61
CA VAL A 335 -2.16 5.12 6.15
C VAL A 335 -3.39 4.73 6.99
N PHE A 336 -4.10 5.71 7.54
CA PHE A 336 -5.32 5.47 8.33
C PHE A 336 -6.40 4.61 7.65
N PRO A 337 -6.61 4.60 6.31
CA PRO A 337 -7.62 3.73 5.70
C PRO A 337 -7.32 2.25 5.89
N ILE A 338 -6.03 1.91 5.90
CA ILE A 338 -5.51 0.55 6.08
C ILE A 338 -5.51 0.18 7.56
N LEU A 339 -5.07 1.09 8.43
CA LEU A 339 -4.91 0.84 9.87
C LEU A 339 -6.21 0.94 10.67
N MET A 340 -7.19 1.67 10.15
CA MET A 340 -8.46 1.94 10.81
C MET A 340 -9.63 1.90 9.82
N PRO A 341 -9.88 0.77 9.12
CA PRO A 341 -10.96 0.67 8.13
C PRO A 341 -12.36 0.95 8.71
N TRP A 342 -12.53 0.82 10.02
CA TRP A 342 -13.79 1.13 10.73
C TRP A 342 -14.04 2.63 10.95
N ALA A 343 -13.01 3.48 10.84
CA ALA A 343 -13.13 4.91 11.11
C ALA A 343 -13.99 5.61 10.05
N GLU A 344 -14.77 6.62 10.45
CA GLU A 344 -15.60 7.39 9.52
C GLU A 344 -14.79 8.10 8.43
N ALA A 345 -13.54 8.47 8.72
CA ALA A 345 -12.60 9.00 7.72
C ALA A 345 -12.30 7.94 6.64
N SER A 346 -11.99 6.70 7.03
CA SER A 346 -11.72 5.60 6.10
C SER A 346 -12.95 5.27 5.25
N LYS A 347 -14.15 5.30 5.85
CA LYS A 347 -15.40 5.13 5.11
C LYS A 347 -15.65 6.23 4.07
N ARG A 348 -15.21 7.47 4.34
CA ARG A 348 -15.26 8.56 3.34
C ARG A 348 -14.30 8.28 2.18
N VAL A 349 -13.05 7.94 2.48
CA VAL A 349 -12.06 7.51 1.46
C VAL A 349 -12.64 6.41 0.57
N PHE A 350 -13.26 5.39 1.16
CA PHE A 350 -13.84 4.27 0.43
C PHE A 350 -15.02 4.67 -0.45
N ARG A 351 -15.87 5.61 -0.02
CA ARG A 351 -16.96 6.12 -0.85
C ARG A 351 -16.44 6.91 -2.05
N GLU A 352 -15.45 7.77 -1.82
CA GLU A 352 -14.81 8.56 -2.88
C GLU A 352 -14.11 7.67 -3.91
N LEU A 353 -13.45 6.61 -3.44
CA LEU A 353 -12.82 5.62 -4.31
C LEU A 353 -13.86 4.84 -5.15
N GLN A 354 -15.01 4.51 -4.56
CA GLN A 354 -16.11 3.87 -5.29
C GLN A 354 -16.67 4.79 -6.40
N GLU A 355 -16.87 6.07 -6.11
CA GLU A 355 -17.34 7.06 -7.09
C GLU A 355 -16.33 7.21 -8.24
N LEU A 356 -15.03 7.20 -7.94
CA LEU A 356 -13.97 7.23 -8.95
C LEU A 356 -13.99 5.97 -9.83
N ALA A 357 -14.07 4.79 -9.20
CA ALA A 357 -14.13 3.50 -9.89
C ALA A 357 -15.32 3.43 -10.87
N GLN A 358 -16.50 3.86 -10.45
CA GLN A 358 -17.71 3.89 -11.28
C GLN A 358 -17.67 4.95 -12.38
N GLY A 359 -16.90 6.03 -12.20
CA GLY A 359 -16.86 7.16 -13.12
C GLY A 359 -15.81 7.08 -14.24
N HIS A 360 -14.74 6.30 -14.07
CA HIS A 360 -13.55 6.35 -14.94
C HIS A 360 -13.16 5.02 -15.56
N VAL A 361 -13.64 3.90 -15.04
CA VAL A 361 -13.32 2.56 -15.54
C VAL A 361 -14.63 1.93 -15.99
N ALA A 362 -14.85 1.88 -17.31
CA ALA A 362 -15.94 1.08 -17.87
C ALA A 362 -15.64 -0.40 -17.64
N SER A 363 -16.66 -1.25 -17.52
CA SER A 363 -16.42 -2.70 -17.57
C SER A 363 -15.94 -3.08 -18.98
N ASP A 364 -14.95 -3.96 -19.07
CA ASP A 364 -14.53 -4.55 -20.34
C ASP A 364 -15.34 -5.84 -20.59
N PRO A 365 -16.33 -5.82 -21.52
CA PRO A 365 -17.16 -6.99 -21.80
C PRO A 365 -16.38 -8.12 -22.49
N ASP A 366 -15.19 -7.82 -23.04
CA ASP A 366 -14.31 -8.80 -23.68
C ASP A 366 -13.22 -9.30 -22.71
N ALA A 367 -13.17 -8.80 -21.46
CA ALA A 367 -12.23 -9.27 -20.46
C ALA A 367 -12.49 -10.74 -20.14
N THR A 368 -11.56 -11.58 -20.57
CA THR A 368 -11.44 -12.93 -20.05
C THR A 368 -10.90 -12.80 -18.63
N GLN A 369 -11.62 -13.35 -17.65
CA GLN A 369 -11.09 -13.43 -16.28
C GLN A 369 -9.67 -13.98 -16.35
N THR A 370 -8.74 -13.39 -15.58
CA THR A 370 -7.32 -13.77 -15.57
C THR A 370 -7.05 -15.18 -14.98
N HIS A 371 -8.09 -16.02 -14.93
CA HIS A 371 -8.08 -17.42 -14.48
C HIS A 371 -7.63 -18.38 -15.58
#